data_AF-A0A9N8PZJ4-F1
#
_entry.id   AF-A0A9N8PZJ4-F1
#
_cell.length_a   1.000
_cell.length_b   1.000
_cell.length_c   1.000
_cell.angle_alpha   90.00
_cell.angle_beta   90.00
_cell.angle_gamma   90.00
#
_symmetry.space_group_name_H-M   'P 1'
#
loop_
_entity.id
_entity.type
_entity.pdbx_description
1 polymer ?
#
loop_
_entity_poly.entity_id
_entity_poly.type
_entity_poly.pdbx_seq_one_letter_code
_entity_poly.pdbx_strand_id
1 'polypeptide(L)'
;MSLKRVLIVNKSFPVAGVELLKNKVQTAIVPHLDYEPESLPAIKKTIAGFDAVIWNTKHKLTGDILDIAGPQLKIVSTMSSGIDQIDSVETKKRGILLGNTPEVLNDAVADITVGLMIAAARRFKEGVQELEAGEWKYGVQWMVGQDIAGSTVGIVGFGGIGQAVLRRLKGFDIAKFIYSGRTDKPEAKKLGAERVPLEQLLKESDFVILACPLTKETKYLINADTLKLMKKNSIVVNIGRGELINQEALYTALKEQQIFAAGLDVVTPEPIAKDHPLISLPNCFAVALVAVALPARSVANNTMTKNLKVLVSSNDFPASGLKVLEEHFTVVQTKYLNFGEEGRTLAKEDLLKLIPGCSALVWSSNLPITKELLDKAGPQLKLVATVSAGYNHCNLDELRARGIKLSNTPNVLAPAVAEIAVGLILGAARRFTENLDQVRRGEWEIGFDKVLGQDVRGSTVGIVGLGGIGQAVVKRLAGFEVEKFVYSGHREKPEAKALGAEFVTQDQLLAQSDFIVLAVPLTNETKHMINKDTLAKMKSNAIVVNVGRGDLIDQEGLYDALKSKQIYAAGLDVTTPEPLPKDHKLFTLPNLFVLPHIGSATVRTRSDMGVLAANNVVNALTGKPLITPVKL
;
A
#
# COMPACT_ATOMS: atom_id res chain seq x y z
N MET A 1 30.45 -45.70 8.79
CA MET A 1 30.31 -44.67 9.86
C MET A 1 28.84 -44.52 10.18
N SER A 2 28.47 -44.11 11.41
CA SER A 2 27.09 -43.65 11.65
C SER A 2 26.81 -42.41 10.80
N LEU A 3 25.60 -42.31 10.23
CA LEU A 3 25.14 -41.02 9.71
C LEU A 3 25.04 -40.01 10.85
N LYS A 4 25.37 -38.76 10.54
CA LYS A 4 25.24 -37.64 11.49
C LYS A 4 23.76 -37.35 11.72
N ARG A 5 23.39 -37.04 12.97
CA ARG A 5 22.01 -36.83 13.41
C ARG A 5 21.67 -35.35 13.47
N VAL A 6 20.60 -34.94 12.79
CA VAL A 6 20.09 -33.56 12.79
C VAL A 6 18.66 -33.52 13.33
N LEU A 7 18.41 -32.72 14.37
CA LEU A 7 17.06 -32.45 14.88
C LEU A 7 16.53 -31.14 14.29
N ILE A 8 15.28 -31.15 13.84
CA ILE A 8 14.52 -29.96 13.46
C ILE A 8 13.46 -29.73 14.56
N VAL A 9 13.44 -28.55 15.18
CA VAL A 9 12.68 -28.34 16.43
C VAL A 9 11.22 -27.91 16.26
N ASN A 10 10.78 -27.62 15.04
CA ASN A 10 9.41 -27.21 14.75
C ASN A 10 8.94 -27.82 13.41
N LYS A 11 7.73 -28.41 13.42
CA LYS A 11 7.17 -29.22 12.33
C LYS A 11 6.91 -28.48 11.01
N SER A 12 6.84 -27.15 11.04
CA SER A 12 6.64 -26.31 9.85
C SER A 12 7.91 -26.05 9.03
N PHE A 13 9.07 -26.62 9.39
CA PHE A 13 10.32 -26.40 8.64
C PHE A 13 10.16 -26.78 7.15
N PRO A 14 10.53 -25.90 6.20
CA PRO A 14 10.17 -26.06 4.79
C PRO A 14 10.68 -27.37 4.17
N VAL A 15 9.79 -28.01 3.40
CA VAL A 15 9.97 -29.36 2.84
C VAL A 15 11.28 -29.49 2.05
N ALA A 16 11.63 -28.51 1.21
CA ALA A 16 12.89 -28.51 0.46
C ALA A 16 14.14 -28.56 1.36
N GLY A 17 14.08 -27.95 2.55
CA GLY A 17 15.15 -28.04 3.56
C GLY A 17 15.19 -29.42 4.24
N VAL A 18 14.02 -30.04 4.47
CA VAL A 18 13.92 -31.42 4.97
C VAL A 18 14.50 -32.42 3.95
N GLU A 19 14.19 -32.26 2.66
CA GLU A 19 14.68 -33.10 1.57
C GLU A 19 16.19 -33.00 1.36
N LEU A 20 16.74 -31.77 1.42
CA LEU A 20 18.18 -31.52 1.37
C LEU A 20 18.95 -32.29 2.46
N LEU A 21 18.34 -32.44 3.64
CA LEU A 21 18.91 -33.15 4.80
C LEU A 21 18.70 -34.68 4.71
N LYS A 22 17.49 -35.14 4.39
CA LYS A 22 17.17 -36.59 4.26
C LYS A 22 18.14 -37.36 3.36
N ASN A 23 18.64 -36.69 2.32
CA ASN A 23 19.58 -37.27 1.35
C ASN A 23 21.05 -37.34 1.85
N LYS A 24 21.36 -36.86 3.06
CA LYS A 24 22.75 -36.69 3.57
C LYS A 24 22.95 -37.05 5.05
N VAL A 25 21.90 -36.97 5.87
CA VAL A 25 21.97 -37.10 7.34
C VAL A 25 20.72 -37.79 7.89
N GLN A 26 20.81 -38.35 9.10
CA GLN A 26 19.63 -38.86 9.81
C GLN A 26 18.86 -37.68 10.41
N THR A 27 17.75 -37.29 9.78
CA THR A 27 16.89 -36.19 10.23
C THR A 27 15.76 -36.68 11.13
N ALA A 28 15.50 -35.96 12.22
CA ALA A 28 14.28 -36.06 13.01
C ALA A 28 13.59 -34.69 13.11
N ILE A 29 12.28 -34.68 13.31
CA ILE A 29 11.47 -33.46 13.43
C ILE A 29 10.60 -33.55 14.68
N VAL A 30 10.59 -32.52 15.52
CA VAL A 30 9.67 -32.41 16.66
C VAL A 30 8.25 -32.13 16.12
N PRO A 31 7.21 -32.89 16.51
CA PRO A 31 5.88 -32.84 15.88
C PRO A 31 5.00 -31.65 16.32
N HIS A 32 5.61 -30.56 16.78
CA HIS A 32 4.95 -29.38 17.33
C HIS A 32 5.27 -28.11 16.53
N LEU A 33 4.33 -27.16 16.50
CA LEU A 33 4.57 -25.79 16.06
C LEU A 33 5.19 -24.97 17.20
N ASP A 34 5.80 -23.85 16.84
CA ASP A 34 6.53 -22.98 17.78
C ASP A 34 5.68 -22.52 18.98
N TYR A 35 4.40 -22.21 18.72
CA TYR A 35 3.44 -21.68 19.68
C TYR A 35 2.69 -22.75 20.50
N GLU A 36 2.85 -24.04 20.19
CA GLU A 36 2.23 -25.12 20.97
C GLU A 36 2.93 -25.25 22.34
N PRO A 37 2.23 -25.29 23.48
CA PRO A 37 2.88 -25.34 24.80
C PRO A 37 3.70 -26.62 25.02
N GLU A 38 3.39 -27.70 24.29
CA GLU A 38 4.16 -28.95 24.26
C GLU A 38 5.51 -28.83 23.53
N SER A 39 5.71 -27.78 22.73
CA SER A 39 6.89 -27.59 21.86
C SER A 39 8.21 -27.63 22.63
N LEU A 40 8.43 -26.71 23.59
CA LEU A 40 9.66 -26.69 24.39
C LEU A 40 9.87 -27.96 25.25
N PRO A 41 8.85 -28.54 25.93
CA PRO A 41 8.94 -29.85 26.55
C PRO A 41 9.37 -30.97 25.59
N ALA A 42 8.80 -31.03 24.38
CA ALA A 42 9.13 -32.04 23.38
C ALA A 42 10.55 -31.86 22.82
N ILE A 43 10.99 -30.61 22.61
CA ILE A 43 12.39 -30.29 22.25
C ILE A 43 13.34 -30.79 23.33
N LYS A 44 13.11 -30.43 24.61
CA LYS A 44 13.93 -30.89 25.75
C LYS A 44 13.96 -32.41 25.87
N LYS A 45 12.84 -33.11 25.61
CA LYS A 45 12.78 -34.58 25.61
C LYS A 45 13.57 -35.23 24.45
N THR A 46 13.78 -34.50 23.34
CA THR A 46 14.27 -35.08 22.07
C THR A 46 15.71 -34.69 21.71
N ILE A 47 16.20 -33.53 22.17
CA ILE A 47 17.47 -32.93 21.68
C ILE A 47 18.74 -33.72 22.06
N ALA A 48 18.68 -34.60 23.05
CA ALA A 48 19.80 -35.43 23.49
C ALA A 48 20.35 -36.36 22.38
N GLY A 49 21.67 -36.38 22.21
CA GLY A 49 22.36 -37.32 21.31
C GLY A 49 22.34 -36.96 19.82
N PHE A 50 21.92 -35.75 19.46
CA PHE A 50 22.03 -35.21 18.09
C PHE A 50 23.38 -34.48 17.86
N ASP A 51 23.92 -34.54 16.65
CA ASP A 51 25.16 -33.84 16.26
C ASP A 51 24.90 -32.36 15.89
N ALA A 52 23.70 -32.08 15.36
CA ALA A 52 23.27 -30.73 14.99
C ALA A 52 21.78 -30.50 15.28
N VAL A 53 21.41 -29.24 15.46
CA VAL A 53 20.01 -28.80 15.62
C VAL A 53 19.70 -27.63 14.70
N ILE A 54 18.54 -27.70 14.03
CA ILE A 54 17.90 -26.57 13.37
C ILE A 54 16.92 -25.96 14.34
N TRP A 55 17.22 -24.75 14.81
CA TRP A 55 16.52 -23.99 15.83
C TRP A 55 15.54 -22.99 15.18
N ASN A 56 14.51 -23.51 14.52
CA ASN A 56 13.44 -22.74 13.85
C ASN A 56 12.26 -22.43 14.81
N THR A 57 12.57 -21.80 15.94
CA THR A 57 11.65 -21.54 17.06
C THR A 57 11.96 -20.19 17.73
N LYS A 58 10.95 -19.54 18.31
CA LYS A 58 11.10 -18.36 19.19
C LYS A 58 11.51 -18.73 20.63
N HIS A 59 11.49 -20.02 21.00
CA HIS A 59 12.05 -20.48 22.28
C HIS A 59 13.53 -20.10 22.38
N LYS A 60 13.96 -19.62 23.55
CA LYS A 60 15.36 -19.27 23.76
C LYS A 60 16.23 -20.51 23.88
N LEU A 61 17.32 -20.60 23.10
CA LEU A 61 18.34 -21.64 23.25
C LEU A 61 19.30 -21.25 24.37
N THR A 62 18.95 -21.65 25.60
CA THR A 62 19.66 -21.38 26.84
C THR A 62 20.63 -22.50 27.23
N GLY A 63 21.54 -22.22 28.17
CA GLY A 63 22.57 -23.16 28.64
C GLY A 63 22.02 -24.52 29.10
N ASP A 64 20.88 -24.56 29.78
CA ASP A 64 20.23 -25.79 30.24
C ASP A 64 19.74 -26.67 29.08
N ILE A 65 19.31 -26.07 27.97
CA ILE A 65 18.94 -26.81 26.75
C ILE A 65 20.20 -27.36 26.07
N LEU A 66 21.31 -26.60 26.09
CA LEU A 66 22.61 -27.06 25.60
C LEU A 66 23.23 -28.15 26.50
N ASP A 67 22.90 -28.20 27.80
CA ASP A 67 23.27 -29.28 28.72
C ASP A 67 22.48 -30.55 28.40
N ILE A 68 21.16 -30.45 28.22
CA ILE A 68 20.28 -31.56 27.82
C ILE A 68 20.65 -32.10 26.42
N ALA A 69 21.07 -31.24 25.50
CA ALA A 69 21.55 -31.65 24.18
C ALA A 69 22.79 -32.55 24.25
N GLY A 70 23.72 -32.27 25.18
CA GLY A 70 24.92 -33.06 25.41
C GLY A 70 26.14 -32.66 24.55
N PRO A 71 27.34 -33.12 24.94
CA PRO A 71 28.63 -32.64 24.41
C PRO A 71 28.91 -33.05 22.96
N GLN A 72 28.09 -33.91 22.35
CA GLN A 72 28.21 -34.28 20.94
C GLN A 72 27.53 -33.29 19.98
N LEU A 73 26.71 -32.35 20.48
CA LEU A 73 26.18 -31.25 19.66
C LEU A 73 27.36 -30.37 19.17
N LYS A 74 27.43 -30.12 17.86
CA LYS A 74 28.47 -29.30 17.21
C LYS A 74 27.94 -28.15 16.37
N ILE A 75 26.68 -28.20 15.94
CA ILE A 75 26.10 -27.17 15.08
C ILE A 75 24.70 -26.79 15.58
N VAL A 76 24.47 -25.49 15.73
CA VAL A 76 23.14 -24.87 15.79
C VAL A 76 22.97 -24.07 14.51
N SER A 77 21.88 -24.27 13.78
CA SER A 77 21.51 -23.46 12.63
C SER A 77 20.12 -22.88 12.84
N THR A 78 19.88 -21.61 12.52
CA THR A 78 18.55 -21.00 12.67
C THR A 78 18.10 -20.31 11.38
N MET A 79 16.78 -20.32 11.16
CA MET A 79 16.14 -19.68 10.01
C MET A 79 15.72 -18.25 10.35
N SER A 80 16.70 -17.43 10.73
CA SER A 80 16.52 -16.02 11.05
C SER A 80 17.77 -15.22 10.71
N SER A 81 17.61 -13.95 10.35
CA SER A 81 18.74 -13.02 10.15
C SER A 81 19.38 -12.63 11.49
N GLY A 82 18.55 -12.39 12.51
CA GLY A 82 18.97 -12.24 13.91
C GLY A 82 19.25 -13.59 14.59
N ILE A 83 19.91 -13.55 15.74
CA ILE A 83 20.25 -14.71 16.58
C ILE A 83 19.96 -14.44 18.07
N ASP A 84 19.17 -13.41 18.34
CA ASP A 84 18.78 -12.88 19.66
C ASP A 84 17.99 -13.87 20.55
N GLN A 85 17.48 -14.96 19.95
CA GLN A 85 16.90 -16.11 20.64
C GLN A 85 17.92 -17.20 21.02
N ILE A 86 19.22 -17.04 20.70
CA ILE A 86 20.27 -18.03 20.96
C ILE A 86 21.33 -17.45 21.87
N ASP A 87 21.77 -18.22 22.88
CA ASP A 87 22.94 -17.84 23.67
C ASP A 87 24.23 -18.02 22.85
N SER A 88 24.58 -16.98 22.10
CA SER A 88 25.79 -16.88 21.29
C SER A 88 27.09 -16.90 22.11
N VAL A 89 27.02 -16.65 23.42
CA VAL A 89 28.18 -16.69 24.32
C VAL A 89 28.42 -18.11 24.78
N GLU A 90 27.37 -18.80 25.24
CA GLU A 90 27.46 -20.17 25.74
C GLU A 90 27.71 -21.19 24.60
N THR A 91 27.09 -21.02 23.43
CA THR A 91 27.41 -21.81 22.23
C THR A 91 28.88 -21.65 21.81
N LYS A 92 29.39 -20.42 21.76
CA LYS A 92 30.82 -20.14 21.48
C LYS A 92 31.74 -20.77 22.53
N LYS A 93 31.41 -20.65 23.82
CA LYS A 93 32.14 -21.26 24.95
C LYS A 93 32.19 -22.78 24.87
N ARG A 94 31.16 -23.42 24.30
CA ARG A 94 31.09 -24.88 24.07
C ARG A 94 31.71 -25.33 22.74
N GLY A 95 32.24 -24.41 21.92
CA GLY A 95 32.75 -24.73 20.58
C GLY A 95 31.67 -25.17 19.59
N ILE A 96 30.41 -24.78 19.81
CA ILE A 96 29.28 -25.07 18.94
C ILE A 96 29.24 -24.02 17.82
N LEU A 97 29.27 -24.48 16.57
CA LEU A 97 29.16 -23.62 15.40
C LEU A 97 27.73 -23.08 15.29
N LEU A 98 27.58 -21.78 15.05
CA LEU A 98 26.29 -21.12 14.89
C LEU A 98 26.14 -20.62 13.44
N GLY A 99 25.11 -21.13 12.74
CA GLY A 99 24.69 -20.65 11.42
C GLY A 99 23.34 -19.94 11.48
N ASN A 100 23.16 -18.92 10.63
CA ASN A 100 21.93 -18.14 10.50
C ASN A 100 21.64 -17.86 9.02
N THR A 101 20.51 -17.23 8.70
CA THR A 101 20.11 -16.90 7.32
C THR A 101 20.03 -15.38 7.11
N PRO A 102 21.18 -14.66 7.11
CA PRO A 102 21.20 -13.25 6.75
C PRO A 102 20.85 -13.07 5.26
N GLU A 103 20.43 -11.87 4.90
CA GLU A 103 20.19 -11.40 3.52
C GLU A 103 19.06 -12.06 2.72
N VAL A 104 18.77 -13.36 2.91
CA VAL A 104 17.69 -14.11 2.23
C VAL A 104 16.31 -13.43 2.33
N LEU A 105 16.06 -12.72 3.44
CA LEU A 105 14.80 -12.03 3.74
C LEU A 105 14.82 -10.53 3.37
N ASN A 106 15.95 -9.97 2.89
CA ASN A 106 16.11 -8.53 2.68
C ASN A 106 14.98 -7.92 1.87
N ASP A 107 14.73 -8.50 0.70
CA ASP A 107 13.87 -7.94 -0.33
C ASP A 107 12.38 -8.19 -0.01
N ALA A 108 12.03 -9.36 0.51
CA ALA A 108 10.68 -9.65 0.99
C ALA A 108 10.26 -8.79 2.20
N VAL A 109 11.16 -8.54 3.16
CA VAL A 109 10.92 -7.60 4.27
C VAL A 109 10.92 -6.15 3.78
N ALA A 110 11.64 -5.82 2.71
CA ALA A 110 11.62 -4.48 2.14
C ALA A 110 10.36 -4.17 1.30
N ASP A 111 9.84 -5.14 0.53
CA ASP A 111 8.52 -5.04 -0.12
C ASP A 111 7.44 -4.78 0.92
N ILE A 112 7.46 -5.61 1.98
CA ILE A 112 6.67 -5.46 3.19
C ILE A 112 6.81 -4.05 3.75
N THR A 113 8.05 -3.58 3.99
CA THR A 113 8.35 -2.24 4.52
C THR A 113 7.67 -1.15 3.70
N VAL A 114 7.64 -1.25 2.36
CA VAL A 114 6.91 -0.30 1.51
C VAL A 114 5.38 -0.51 1.55
N GLY A 115 4.92 -1.72 1.84
CA GLY A 115 3.50 -2.08 2.03
C GLY A 115 2.77 -1.20 3.04
N LEU A 116 3.11 -1.25 4.34
CA LEU A 116 2.50 -0.27 5.26
C LEU A 116 3.07 1.14 5.10
N MET A 117 4.19 1.34 4.37
CA MET A 117 4.63 2.69 3.96
C MET A 117 3.56 3.44 3.19
N ILE A 118 2.65 2.69 2.57
CA ILE A 118 1.41 3.18 1.99
C ILE A 118 0.26 3.03 3.00
N ALA A 119 0.12 1.89 3.70
CA ALA A 119 -1.07 1.63 4.53
C ALA A 119 -1.29 2.59 5.73
N ALA A 120 -0.27 2.96 6.51
CA ALA A 120 -0.44 3.94 7.58
C ALA A 120 -0.56 5.37 7.02
N ALA A 121 0.29 5.70 6.04
CA ALA A 121 0.29 6.97 5.31
C ALA A 121 -1.07 7.34 4.71
N ARG A 122 -1.75 6.32 4.16
CA ARG A 122 -3.03 6.39 3.45
C ARG A 122 -4.19 5.81 4.28
N ARG A 123 -4.00 5.63 5.60
CA ARG A 123 -5.05 5.30 6.59
C ARG A 123 -5.88 4.06 6.26
N PHE A 124 -5.27 3.02 5.68
CA PHE A 124 -5.98 1.83 5.19
C PHE A 124 -6.84 1.16 6.27
N LYS A 125 -6.37 1.08 7.53
CA LYS A 125 -7.10 0.44 8.63
C LYS A 125 -8.45 1.12 8.88
N GLU A 126 -8.45 2.45 8.97
CA GLU A 126 -9.66 3.26 9.14
C GLU A 126 -10.62 3.08 7.95
N GLY A 127 -10.10 3.08 6.72
CA GLY A 127 -10.91 2.90 5.52
C GLY A 127 -11.59 1.52 5.46
N VAL A 128 -10.89 0.47 5.88
CA VAL A 128 -11.44 -0.90 5.97
C VAL A 128 -12.40 -1.04 7.17
N GLN A 129 -12.16 -0.35 8.29
CA GLN A 129 -13.08 -0.33 9.44
C GLN A 129 -14.40 0.38 9.12
N GLU A 130 -14.39 1.52 8.43
CA GLU A 130 -15.61 2.19 7.96
C GLU A 130 -16.37 1.30 6.93
N LEU A 131 -15.64 0.60 6.05
CA LEU A 131 -16.22 -0.35 5.08
C LEU A 131 -16.98 -1.49 5.79
N GLU A 132 -16.38 -2.14 6.77
CA GLU A 132 -16.97 -3.24 7.54
C GLU A 132 -18.11 -2.81 8.46
N ALA A 133 -18.03 -1.59 8.99
CA ALA A 133 -19.15 -0.98 9.71
C ALA A 133 -20.37 -0.75 8.78
N GLY A 134 -20.17 -0.63 7.47
CA GLY A 134 -21.18 -0.15 6.52
C GLY A 134 -21.23 1.38 6.43
N GLU A 135 -20.27 2.04 7.07
CA GLU A 135 -20.15 3.48 7.27
C GLU A 135 -19.35 4.15 6.13
N TRP A 136 -19.27 3.52 4.95
CA TRP A 136 -18.52 4.00 3.78
C TRP A 136 -19.09 5.33 3.23
N LYS A 137 -18.69 6.44 3.88
CA LYS A 137 -18.84 7.82 3.39
C LYS A 137 -17.81 8.08 2.30
N TYR A 138 -17.97 9.15 1.52
CA TYR A 138 -17.04 9.49 0.45
C TYR A 138 -16.97 11.01 0.32
N GLY A 139 -15.78 11.54 0.06
CA GLY A 139 -15.54 12.97 -0.10
C GLY A 139 -14.15 13.26 -0.66
N VAL A 140 -13.95 14.49 -1.12
CA VAL A 140 -12.68 15.06 -1.55
C VAL A 140 -11.70 15.24 -0.39
N GLN A 141 -12.20 15.49 0.83
CA GLN A 141 -11.39 15.51 2.07
C GLN A 141 -11.53 14.25 2.94
N TRP A 142 -12.46 13.34 2.60
CA TRP A 142 -12.65 12.10 3.35
C TRP A 142 -11.44 11.18 3.18
N MET A 143 -11.04 10.49 4.25
CA MET A 143 -9.91 9.54 4.27
C MET A 143 -8.57 10.07 3.73
N VAL A 144 -8.38 11.38 3.69
CA VAL A 144 -7.12 12.00 3.24
C VAL A 144 -5.97 11.56 4.16
N GLY A 145 -5.08 10.75 3.58
CA GLY A 145 -3.72 10.55 4.03
C GLY A 145 -2.78 11.61 3.43
N GLN A 146 -1.47 11.39 3.54
CA GLN A 146 -0.49 12.30 2.94
C GLN A 146 0.53 11.53 2.08
N ASP A 147 1.34 12.32 1.38
CA ASP A 147 2.17 11.98 0.24
C ASP A 147 3.54 11.41 0.62
N ILE A 148 3.86 10.24 0.07
CA ILE A 148 5.20 9.65 0.19
C ILE A 148 6.23 10.49 -0.57
N ALA A 149 5.86 11.02 -1.74
CA ALA A 149 6.72 11.79 -2.62
C ALA A 149 7.07 13.19 -2.04
N GLY A 150 8.36 13.55 -2.09
CA GLY A 150 8.90 14.82 -1.60
C GLY A 150 9.31 14.82 -0.11
N SER A 151 9.31 13.66 0.54
CA SER A 151 9.60 13.48 1.97
C SER A 151 11.08 13.28 2.32
N THR A 152 11.39 13.34 3.61
CA THR A 152 12.62 12.80 4.21
C THR A 152 12.33 11.42 4.84
N VAL A 153 13.05 10.39 4.39
CA VAL A 153 12.99 9.02 4.95
C VAL A 153 14.25 8.76 5.77
N GLY A 154 14.08 8.50 7.07
CA GLY A 154 15.14 8.11 7.99
C GLY A 154 15.17 6.61 8.26
N ILE A 155 16.29 5.95 8.01
CA ILE A 155 16.46 4.51 8.29
C ILE A 155 17.44 4.29 9.46
N VAL A 156 16.93 3.74 10.56
CA VAL A 156 17.75 3.33 11.71
C VAL A 156 18.18 1.88 11.51
N GLY A 157 19.46 1.65 11.22
CA GLY A 157 19.99 0.31 10.88
C GLY A 157 20.10 0.06 9.38
N PHE A 158 21.09 0.68 8.74
CA PHE A 158 21.33 0.57 7.29
C PHE A 158 22.09 -0.72 6.88
N GLY A 159 21.55 -1.87 7.29
CA GLY A 159 21.96 -3.19 6.82
C GLY A 159 21.27 -3.59 5.51
N GLY A 160 21.33 -4.87 5.14
CA GLY A 160 20.75 -5.39 3.89
C GLY A 160 19.28 -5.01 3.69
N ILE A 161 18.44 -5.16 4.72
CA ILE A 161 17.03 -4.73 4.70
C ILE A 161 16.93 -3.22 4.46
N GLY A 162 17.61 -2.38 5.26
CA GLY A 162 17.56 -0.92 5.09
C GLY A 162 18.01 -0.43 3.70
N GLN A 163 18.96 -1.13 3.08
CA GLN A 163 19.39 -0.90 1.71
C GLN A 163 18.35 -1.36 0.68
N ALA A 164 17.72 -2.52 0.90
CA ALA A 164 16.64 -3.04 0.06
C ALA A 164 15.38 -2.16 0.10
N VAL A 165 15.08 -1.58 1.26
CA VAL A 165 14.01 -0.59 1.47
C VAL A 165 14.28 0.67 0.64
N LEU A 166 15.49 1.25 0.76
CA LEU A 166 15.85 2.42 -0.03
C LEU A 166 15.78 2.14 -1.54
N ARG A 167 16.29 0.98 -2.00
CA ARG A 167 16.21 0.56 -3.42
C ARG A 167 14.79 0.69 -3.98
N ARG A 168 13.78 0.17 -3.27
CA ARG A 168 12.36 0.27 -3.65
C ARG A 168 11.85 1.71 -3.62
N LEU A 169 12.19 2.45 -2.57
CA LEU A 169 11.75 3.83 -2.38
C LEU A 169 12.31 4.83 -3.40
N LYS A 170 13.34 4.47 -4.19
CA LYS A 170 13.75 5.27 -5.35
C LYS A 170 12.62 5.50 -6.37
N GLY A 171 11.66 4.58 -6.49
CA GLY A 171 10.49 4.72 -7.35
C GLY A 171 9.42 5.72 -6.85
N PHE A 172 9.54 6.19 -5.60
CA PHE A 172 8.52 6.97 -4.88
C PHE A 172 8.83 8.46 -4.77
N ASP A 173 9.84 8.97 -5.49
CA ASP A 173 10.17 10.39 -5.57
C ASP A 173 10.43 11.06 -4.19
N ILE A 174 11.12 10.33 -3.31
CA ILE A 174 11.60 10.79 -1.99
C ILE A 174 12.62 11.94 -2.18
N ALA A 175 12.53 13.00 -1.35
CA ALA A 175 13.42 14.16 -1.46
C ALA A 175 14.77 13.96 -0.75
N LYS A 176 14.78 13.30 0.42
CA LYS A 176 16.01 13.02 1.18
C LYS A 176 15.97 11.63 1.81
N PHE A 177 17.06 10.87 1.66
CA PHE A 177 17.31 9.69 2.49
C PHE A 177 18.38 10.02 3.53
N ILE A 178 18.07 9.76 4.79
CA ILE A 178 19.02 9.81 5.90
C ILE A 178 19.04 8.47 6.62
N TYR A 179 20.14 8.14 7.30
CA TYR A 179 20.21 6.92 8.08
C TYR A 179 21.07 7.11 9.33
N SER A 180 20.82 6.27 10.35
CA SER A 180 21.67 6.20 11.53
C SER A 180 22.13 4.77 11.80
N GLY A 181 23.34 4.63 12.35
CA GLY A 181 24.00 3.36 12.55
C GLY A 181 25.42 3.51 13.09
N ARG A 182 25.96 2.41 13.65
CA ARG A 182 27.25 2.38 14.37
C ARG A 182 28.43 2.88 13.53
N THR A 183 28.47 2.54 12.25
CA THR A 183 29.51 2.96 11.29
C THR A 183 28.88 3.64 10.07
N ASP A 184 29.71 4.30 9.26
CA ASP A 184 29.33 4.63 7.88
C ASP A 184 29.26 3.37 6.99
N LYS A 185 28.67 3.50 5.81
CA LYS A 185 28.37 2.43 4.84
C LYS A 185 28.66 2.92 3.41
N PRO A 186 29.65 2.35 2.70
CA PRO A 186 29.95 2.73 1.31
C PRO A 186 28.74 2.63 0.36
N GLU A 187 27.80 1.74 0.67
CA GLU A 187 26.57 1.50 -0.06
C GLU A 187 25.59 2.68 0.08
N ALA A 188 25.57 3.37 1.23
CA ALA A 188 24.70 4.52 1.46
C ALA A 188 24.99 5.65 0.48
N LYS A 189 26.27 5.95 0.23
CA LYS A 189 26.70 6.96 -0.74
C LYS A 189 26.32 6.59 -2.18
N LYS A 190 26.35 5.31 -2.55
CA LYS A 190 25.86 4.81 -3.86
C LYS A 190 24.34 4.88 -3.98
N LEU A 191 23.63 4.67 -2.88
CA LEU A 191 22.18 4.70 -2.84
C LEU A 191 21.60 6.12 -2.74
N GLY A 192 22.35 7.08 -2.20
CA GLY A 192 21.93 8.48 -2.00
C GLY A 192 21.46 8.79 -0.59
N ALA A 193 21.93 8.05 0.42
CA ALA A 193 21.62 8.26 1.84
C ALA A 193 22.78 8.91 2.60
N GLU A 194 22.46 9.91 3.42
CA GLU A 194 23.38 10.60 4.33
C GLU A 194 23.38 9.95 5.72
N ARG A 195 24.55 9.79 6.35
CA ARG A 195 24.64 9.29 7.73
C ARG A 195 24.53 10.44 8.73
N VAL A 196 23.55 10.36 9.62
CA VAL A 196 23.29 11.36 10.67
C VAL A 196 23.18 10.71 12.07
N PRO A 197 23.37 11.46 13.17
CA PRO A 197 23.01 11.02 14.51
C PRO A 197 21.51 10.71 14.63
N LEU A 198 21.13 9.80 15.54
CA LEU A 198 19.72 9.40 15.73
C LEU A 198 18.80 10.59 16.04
N GLU A 199 19.22 11.50 16.91
CA GLU A 199 18.44 12.69 17.26
C GLU A 199 18.14 13.57 16.03
N GLN A 200 19.10 13.72 15.12
CA GLN A 200 18.90 14.44 13.86
C GLN A 200 17.96 13.66 12.92
N LEU A 201 18.10 12.34 12.85
CA LEU A 201 17.20 11.48 12.08
C LEU A 201 15.75 11.65 12.51
N LEU A 202 15.47 11.60 13.81
CA LEU A 202 14.12 11.73 14.36
C LEU A 202 13.49 13.10 14.05
N LYS A 203 14.27 14.19 14.14
CA LYS A 203 13.82 15.56 13.85
C LYS A 203 13.60 15.82 12.35
N GLU A 204 14.48 15.32 11.48
CA GLU A 204 14.40 15.59 10.04
C GLU A 204 13.41 14.72 9.29
N SER A 205 13.10 13.52 9.78
CA SER A 205 12.32 12.51 9.04
C SER A 205 10.82 12.74 9.09
N ASP A 206 10.15 12.47 7.97
CA ASP A 206 8.70 12.21 7.91
C ASP A 206 8.40 10.71 8.12
N PHE A 207 9.39 9.84 7.86
CA PHE A 207 9.33 8.40 8.13
C PHE A 207 10.55 7.93 8.94
N VAL A 208 10.35 7.24 10.06
CA VAL A 208 11.42 6.65 10.88
C VAL A 208 11.37 5.13 10.82
N ILE A 209 12.15 4.54 9.92
CA ILE A 209 12.20 3.09 9.65
C ILE A 209 13.19 2.40 10.59
N LEU A 210 12.71 1.61 11.55
CA LEU A 210 13.57 0.79 12.43
C LEU A 210 13.90 -0.56 11.76
N ALA A 211 15.11 -0.65 11.20
CA ALA A 211 15.69 -1.83 10.54
C ALA A 211 16.95 -2.35 11.28
N CYS A 212 17.11 -2.01 12.55
CA CYS A 212 18.24 -2.40 13.39
C CYS A 212 17.94 -3.68 14.22
N PRO A 213 18.97 -4.46 14.60
CA PRO A 213 18.81 -5.55 15.55
C PRO A 213 18.56 -5.03 16.97
N LEU A 214 17.89 -5.84 17.80
CA LEU A 214 17.72 -5.58 19.22
C LEU A 214 19.01 -5.93 19.99
N THR A 215 19.55 -4.94 20.70
CA THR A 215 20.69 -5.06 21.62
C THR A 215 20.39 -4.26 22.89
N LYS A 216 21.29 -4.29 23.89
CA LYS A 216 21.13 -3.46 25.10
C LYS A 216 21.09 -1.95 24.78
N GLU A 217 21.71 -1.56 23.66
CA GLU A 217 21.81 -0.16 23.22
C GLU A 217 20.66 0.26 22.28
N THR A 218 19.87 -0.68 21.75
CA THR A 218 18.71 -0.40 20.88
C THR A 218 17.36 -0.81 21.49
N LYS A 219 17.35 -1.41 22.68
CA LYS A 219 16.11 -1.62 23.44
C LYS A 219 15.51 -0.28 23.85
N TYR A 220 14.24 -0.07 23.53
CA TYR A 220 13.49 1.18 23.69
C TYR A 220 14.22 2.40 23.09
N LEU A 221 14.89 2.18 21.96
CA LEU A 221 15.50 3.25 21.15
C LEU A 221 14.48 4.31 20.73
N ILE A 222 13.22 3.89 20.55
CA ILE A 222 12.06 4.77 20.54
C ILE A 222 11.28 4.63 21.85
N ASN A 223 11.33 5.68 22.65
CA ASN A 223 10.69 5.88 23.94
C ASN A 223 10.00 7.25 23.99
N ALA A 224 9.33 7.56 25.11
CA ALA A 224 8.55 8.78 25.29
C ALA A 224 9.32 10.08 24.99
N ASP A 225 10.62 10.16 25.27
CA ASP A 225 11.41 11.36 25.01
C ASP A 225 11.86 11.46 23.55
N THR A 226 12.31 10.35 22.96
CA THR A 226 12.64 10.33 21.52
C THR A 226 11.42 10.57 20.62
N LEU A 227 10.22 10.17 21.05
CA LEU A 227 8.96 10.50 20.36
C LEU A 227 8.66 12.01 20.40
N LYS A 228 9.23 12.79 21.33
CA LYS A 228 9.10 14.28 21.37
C LYS A 228 10.06 14.96 20.39
N LEU A 229 11.08 14.26 19.91
CA LEU A 229 12.01 14.73 18.88
C LEU A 229 11.44 14.55 17.47
N MET A 230 10.50 13.60 17.32
CA MET A 230 9.77 13.38 16.07
C MET A 230 8.82 14.54 15.80
N LYS A 231 8.57 14.83 14.53
CA LYS A 231 7.63 15.86 14.11
C LYS A 231 6.22 15.42 14.52
N LYS A 232 5.33 16.36 14.91
CA LYS A 232 3.93 16.04 15.29
C LYS A 232 3.21 15.12 14.28
N ASN A 233 3.58 15.29 13.02
CA ASN A 233 3.08 14.51 11.91
C ASN A 233 3.90 13.22 11.68
N SER A 234 5.24 13.25 11.70
CA SER A 234 6.08 12.10 11.31
C SER A 234 5.85 10.81 12.11
N ILE A 235 6.20 9.65 11.52
CA ILE A 235 5.78 8.33 12.02
C ILE A 235 6.92 7.35 12.19
N VAL A 236 6.81 6.59 13.27
CA VAL A 236 7.69 5.47 13.59
C VAL A 236 7.16 4.15 13.01
N VAL A 237 8.11 3.29 12.74
CA VAL A 237 7.95 2.01 12.08
C VAL A 237 8.77 0.99 12.82
N ASN A 238 8.25 -0.21 13.02
CA ASN A 238 9.08 -1.32 13.45
C ASN A 238 9.03 -2.44 12.42
N ILE A 239 10.18 -2.84 11.85
CA ILE A 239 10.39 -4.11 11.11
C ILE A 239 11.53 -4.95 11.74
N GLY A 240 11.98 -4.57 12.94
CA GLY A 240 13.14 -5.16 13.62
C GLY A 240 12.74 -6.12 14.75
N ARG A 241 12.39 -5.56 15.92
CA ARG A 241 11.84 -6.26 17.09
C ARG A 241 10.93 -5.34 17.90
N GLY A 242 9.84 -5.86 18.45
CA GLY A 242 8.88 -5.09 19.26
C GLY A 242 9.56 -4.18 20.29
N GLU A 243 10.48 -4.74 21.10
CA GLU A 243 11.23 -4.01 22.14
C GLU A 243 12.18 -2.90 21.64
N LEU A 244 12.32 -2.65 20.34
CA LEU A 244 12.96 -1.41 19.84
C LEU A 244 12.12 -0.17 20.19
N ILE A 245 10.81 -0.34 20.39
CA ILE A 245 9.87 0.71 20.79
C ILE A 245 9.28 0.38 22.17
N ASN A 246 9.19 1.36 23.06
CA ASN A 246 8.33 1.26 24.25
C ASN A 246 6.87 1.43 23.80
N GLN A 247 6.09 0.36 23.83
CA GLN A 247 4.73 0.34 23.29
C GLN A 247 3.70 1.16 24.08
N GLU A 248 3.91 1.39 25.38
CA GLU A 248 3.03 2.29 26.14
C GLU A 248 3.28 3.75 25.74
N ALA A 249 4.55 4.14 25.60
CA ALA A 249 4.92 5.45 25.07
C ALA A 249 4.40 5.65 23.64
N LEU A 250 4.44 4.60 22.81
CA LEU A 250 3.87 4.62 21.46
C LEU A 250 2.34 4.79 21.48
N TYR A 251 1.63 4.01 22.30
CA TYR A 251 0.18 4.11 22.45
C TYR A 251 -0.24 5.53 22.88
N THR A 252 0.44 6.12 23.85
CA THR A 252 0.20 7.51 24.28
C THR A 252 0.47 8.50 23.15
N ALA A 253 1.63 8.43 22.49
CA ALA A 253 1.98 9.33 21.40
C ALA A 253 1.01 9.26 20.19
N LEU A 254 0.49 8.07 19.88
CA LEU A 254 -0.53 7.87 18.85
C LEU A 254 -1.89 8.44 19.25
N LYS A 255 -2.31 8.20 20.49
CA LYS A 255 -3.59 8.66 21.06
C LYS A 255 -3.64 10.17 21.22
N GLU A 256 -2.53 10.79 21.60
CA GLU A 256 -2.38 12.24 21.77
C GLU A 256 -2.03 12.97 20.45
N GLN A 257 -1.89 12.23 19.34
CA GLN A 257 -1.49 12.75 18.03
C GLN A 257 -0.18 13.55 18.09
N GLN A 258 0.79 13.01 18.85
CA GLN A 258 2.19 13.44 18.90
C GLN A 258 2.98 12.89 17.70
N ILE A 259 2.50 11.78 17.12
CA ILE A 259 2.83 11.29 15.78
C ILE A 259 1.50 10.96 15.06
N PHE A 260 1.44 11.00 13.73
CA PHE A 260 0.15 10.83 13.02
C PHE A 260 -0.43 9.42 13.15
N ALA A 261 0.42 8.38 13.16
CA ALA A 261 0.07 6.96 13.13
C ALA A 261 1.28 6.07 13.46
N ALA A 262 1.14 4.74 13.36
CA ALA A 262 2.24 3.78 13.37
C ALA A 262 1.97 2.66 12.37
N GLY A 263 3.04 2.15 11.78
CA GLY A 263 3.07 0.81 11.19
C GLY A 263 3.85 -0.13 12.10
N LEU A 264 3.36 -1.36 12.29
CA LEU A 264 4.02 -2.36 13.13
C LEU A 264 3.97 -3.76 12.52
N ASP A 265 5.17 -4.22 12.17
CA ASP A 265 5.55 -5.60 11.82
C ASP A 265 5.63 -6.49 13.06
N VAL A 266 6.20 -5.92 14.13
CA VAL A 266 6.64 -6.62 15.32
C VAL A 266 6.24 -5.84 16.58
N VAL A 267 5.77 -6.60 17.57
CA VAL A 267 5.15 -6.12 18.80
C VAL A 267 5.62 -6.96 19.99
N THR A 268 5.28 -6.53 21.20
CA THR A 268 5.60 -7.22 22.46
C THR A 268 4.36 -7.20 23.37
N PRO A 269 3.91 -8.33 23.93
CA PRO A 269 4.26 -9.69 23.52
C PRO A 269 3.86 -9.97 22.06
N GLU A 270 4.37 -11.07 21.49
CA GLU A 270 4.00 -11.56 20.17
C GLU A 270 3.65 -13.06 20.27
N PRO A 271 2.41 -13.49 19.96
CA PRO A 271 1.28 -12.68 19.53
C PRO A 271 0.82 -11.69 20.61
N ILE A 272 0.23 -10.58 20.16
CA ILE A 272 -0.34 -9.55 21.04
C ILE A 272 -1.79 -9.90 21.39
N ALA A 273 -2.26 -9.47 22.56
CA ALA A 273 -3.64 -9.70 22.97
C ALA A 273 -4.63 -8.89 22.09
N LYS A 274 -5.79 -9.48 21.79
CA LYS A 274 -6.83 -8.90 20.91
C LYS A 274 -7.42 -7.59 21.43
N ASP A 275 -7.47 -7.44 22.74
CA ASP A 275 -7.92 -6.28 23.50
C ASP A 275 -6.81 -5.27 23.82
N HIS A 276 -5.56 -5.52 23.39
CA HIS A 276 -4.43 -4.65 23.69
C HIS A 276 -4.66 -3.23 23.11
N PRO A 277 -4.54 -2.14 23.91
CA PRO A 277 -4.97 -0.79 23.50
C PRO A 277 -4.35 -0.25 22.20
N LEU A 278 -3.12 -0.69 21.89
CA LEU A 278 -2.43 -0.35 20.64
C LEU A 278 -3.19 -0.87 19.39
N ILE A 279 -3.92 -1.98 19.49
CA ILE A 279 -4.65 -2.62 18.38
C ILE A 279 -6.02 -1.96 18.14
N SER A 280 -6.63 -1.34 19.16
CA SER A 280 -7.87 -0.58 18.97
C SER A 280 -7.66 0.77 18.27
N LEU A 281 -6.44 1.33 18.29
CA LEU A 281 -6.19 2.65 17.71
C LEU A 281 -6.36 2.68 16.18
N PRO A 282 -7.17 3.60 15.61
CA PRO A 282 -7.38 3.70 14.16
C PRO A 282 -6.07 3.98 13.41
N ASN A 283 -5.25 4.87 13.97
CA ASN A 283 -3.95 5.24 13.46
C ASN A 283 -2.82 4.27 13.88
N CYS A 284 -3.12 3.01 14.21
CA CYS A 284 -2.11 1.98 14.40
C CYS A 284 -2.37 0.82 13.45
N PHE A 285 -1.69 0.82 12.29
CA PHE A 285 -1.74 -0.28 11.36
C PHE A 285 -0.72 -1.34 11.82
N ALA A 286 -1.21 -2.34 12.54
CA ALA A 286 -0.44 -3.51 12.93
C ALA A 286 -1.02 -4.74 12.23
N VAL A 287 -0.15 -5.59 11.70
CA VAL A 287 -0.46 -6.90 11.11
C VAL A 287 0.65 -7.88 11.45
N ALA A 288 0.44 -9.17 11.21
CA ALA A 288 1.47 -10.18 11.38
C ALA A 288 2.66 -9.93 10.42
N LEU A 289 3.70 -9.25 10.93
CA LEU A 289 4.98 -9.00 10.26
C LEU A 289 4.89 -8.19 8.93
N VAL A 290 4.28 -6.98 9.01
CA VAL A 290 4.44 -5.88 8.03
C VAL A 290 4.50 -4.41 8.63
N ALA A 291 5.61 -3.65 8.46
CA ALA A 291 5.87 -2.20 8.02
C ALA A 291 5.48 -0.80 8.68
N VAL A 292 5.43 0.33 7.89
CA VAL A 292 5.67 1.84 8.06
C VAL A 292 4.39 2.79 8.24
N ALA A 293 4.28 4.17 8.44
CA ALA A 293 4.52 5.39 7.54
C ALA A 293 3.96 6.86 7.80
N LEU A 294 4.69 7.96 7.43
CA LEU A 294 4.35 9.44 7.13
C LEU A 294 4.11 10.51 8.25
N PRO A 295 3.42 11.69 8.15
CA PRO A 295 3.43 12.91 7.24
C PRO A 295 4.30 14.17 7.64
N ALA A 296 4.20 15.47 7.19
CA ALA A 296 3.48 16.37 6.20
C ALA A 296 4.20 17.78 6.07
N ARG A 297 3.81 18.90 5.37
CA ARG A 297 2.56 19.35 4.65
C ARG A 297 2.70 20.36 3.42
N SER A 298 2.36 21.67 3.51
CA SER A 298 1.85 22.50 2.37
C SER A 298 1.89 24.08 2.47
N VAL A 299 1.60 24.83 1.36
CA VAL A 299 1.59 26.34 1.23
C VAL A 299 0.48 26.91 0.25
N ALA A 300 0.43 28.23 -0.07
CA ALA A 300 -0.54 28.96 -0.96
C ALA A 300 0.15 30.16 -1.73
N ASN A 301 -0.42 31.15 -2.46
CA ASN A 301 -1.78 31.76 -2.68
C ASN A 301 -1.77 32.73 -3.95
N ASN A 302 -2.86 33.46 -4.31
CA ASN A 302 -2.97 34.72 -5.14
C ASN A 302 -3.07 34.63 -6.70
N THR A 303 -3.69 35.55 -7.51
CA THR A 303 -4.74 36.64 -7.46
C THR A 303 -5.13 37.08 -8.91
N MET A 304 -6.15 37.89 -9.33
CA MET A 304 -7.50 38.32 -8.87
C MET A 304 -8.24 39.26 -9.91
N THR A 305 -9.55 39.09 -10.21
CA THR A 305 -10.53 40.10 -10.81
C THR A 305 -11.94 39.49 -11.00
N LYS A 306 -13.04 40.07 -10.51
CA LYS A 306 -14.40 39.43 -10.51
C LYS A 306 -15.43 40.01 -11.48
N ASN A 307 -16.15 39.14 -12.22
CA ASN A 307 -17.45 39.47 -12.86
C ASN A 307 -18.31 38.27 -13.36
N LEU A 308 -17.85 37.02 -13.28
CA LEU A 308 -18.59 35.84 -13.77
C LEU A 308 -18.91 34.86 -12.62
N LYS A 309 -20.01 34.10 -12.76
CA LYS A 309 -20.46 33.11 -11.77
C LYS A 309 -19.91 31.71 -12.09
N VAL A 310 -19.35 31.01 -11.10
CA VAL A 310 -18.83 29.63 -11.24
C VAL A 310 -19.46 28.75 -10.17
N LEU A 311 -19.94 27.56 -10.53
CA LEU A 311 -20.40 26.56 -9.55
C LEU A 311 -19.29 25.56 -9.25
N VAL A 312 -18.98 25.39 -7.97
CA VAL A 312 -18.19 24.28 -7.43
C VAL A 312 -19.17 23.21 -6.93
N SER A 313 -19.10 22.00 -7.48
CA SER A 313 -20.18 21.02 -7.27
C SER A 313 -20.21 20.38 -5.88
N SER A 314 -19.20 20.57 -5.01
CA SER A 314 -19.03 19.86 -3.72
C SER A 314 -18.65 20.81 -2.59
N ASN A 315 -19.20 20.65 -1.39
CA ASN A 315 -18.84 21.48 -0.22
C ASN A 315 -17.38 21.29 0.26
N ASP A 316 -16.74 20.17 -0.10
CA ASP A 316 -15.42 19.73 0.35
C ASP A 316 -14.29 19.89 -0.70
N PHE A 317 -14.57 20.61 -1.79
CA PHE A 317 -13.58 20.96 -2.80
C PHE A 317 -12.38 21.70 -2.18
N PRO A 318 -11.13 21.45 -2.60
CA PRO A 318 -9.95 21.85 -1.83
C PRO A 318 -9.81 23.37 -1.75
N ALA A 319 -9.49 23.88 -0.55
CA ALA A 319 -9.32 25.32 -0.31
C ALA A 319 -8.27 25.99 -1.22
N SER A 320 -7.28 25.24 -1.72
CA SER A 320 -6.32 25.72 -2.73
C SER A 320 -7.01 26.06 -4.06
N GLY A 321 -7.94 25.22 -4.52
CA GLY A 321 -8.74 25.44 -5.73
C GLY A 321 -9.84 26.47 -5.53
N LEU A 322 -10.49 26.50 -4.36
CA LEU A 322 -11.48 27.53 -4.03
C LEU A 322 -10.88 28.94 -4.13
N LYS A 323 -9.73 29.19 -3.50
CA LYS A 323 -9.07 30.49 -3.51
C LYS A 323 -8.77 31.01 -4.92
N VAL A 324 -8.23 30.16 -5.80
CA VAL A 324 -7.96 30.52 -7.21
C VAL A 324 -9.25 30.94 -7.94
N LEU A 325 -10.38 30.31 -7.63
CA LEU A 325 -11.69 30.70 -8.19
C LEU A 325 -12.23 31.97 -7.53
N GLU A 326 -12.15 32.08 -6.20
CA GLU A 326 -12.62 33.22 -5.40
C GLU A 326 -11.83 34.50 -5.65
N GLU A 327 -10.64 34.40 -6.22
CA GLU A 327 -9.86 35.53 -6.73
C GLU A 327 -10.45 36.06 -8.06
N HIS A 328 -11.03 35.21 -8.90
CA HIS A 328 -11.45 35.56 -10.27
C HIS A 328 -12.98 35.60 -10.49
N PHE A 329 -13.78 35.01 -9.62
CA PHE A 329 -15.19 34.73 -9.88
C PHE A 329 -16.07 34.91 -8.65
N THR A 330 -17.37 35.05 -8.92
CA THR A 330 -18.42 34.82 -7.91
C THR A 330 -18.63 33.32 -7.83
N VAL A 331 -17.96 32.68 -6.88
CA VAL A 331 -18.13 31.26 -6.62
C VAL A 331 -19.47 31.05 -5.91
N VAL A 332 -20.27 30.10 -6.43
CA VAL A 332 -21.31 29.42 -5.67
C VAL A 332 -20.88 27.97 -5.46
N GLN A 333 -21.29 27.40 -4.34
CA GLN A 333 -20.92 26.05 -3.94
C GLN A 333 -22.18 25.41 -3.34
N THR A 334 -22.40 24.11 -3.58
CA THR A 334 -23.42 23.39 -2.80
C THR A 334 -22.97 23.29 -1.34
N LYS A 335 -23.94 23.26 -0.42
CA LYS A 335 -23.69 22.99 1.00
C LYS A 335 -23.49 21.49 1.32
N TYR A 336 -23.74 20.61 0.35
CA TYR A 336 -23.75 19.15 0.53
C TYR A 336 -22.47 18.45 0.06
N LEU A 337 -22.21 17.25 0.60
CA LEU A 337 -21.25 16.31 0.02
C LEU A 337 -21.85 15.68 -1.25
N ASN A 338 -21.01 15.36 -2.24
CA ASN A 338 -21.46 14.80 -3.53
C ASN A 338 -21.77 13.30 -3.54
N PHE A 339 -21.63 12.63 -2.40
CA PHE A 339 -21.54 11.19 -2.33
C PHE A 339 -22.40 10.62 -1.18
N GLY A 340 -22.44 9.30 -1.05
CA GLY A 340 -23.37 8.63 -0.12
C GLY A 340 -24.84 8.83 -0.52
N GLU A 341 -25.75 8.79 0.44
CA GLU A 341 -27.18 9.03 0.21
C GLU A 341 -27.52 10.53 0.10
N GLU A 342 -26.87 11.37 0.92
CA GLU A 342 -26.98 12.83 0.89
C GLU A 342 -26.64 13.41 -0.49
N GLY A 343 -25.54 12.94 -1.10
CA GLY A 343 -25.13 13.36 -2.43
C GLY A 343 -26.04 12.89 -3.57
N ARG A 344 -26.62 11.69 -3.45
CA ARG A 344 -27.53 11.14 -4.47
C ARG A 344 -28.89 11.86 -4.52
N THR A 345 -29.32 12.44 -3.40
CA THR A 345 -30.63 13.09 -3.25
C THR A 345 -30.52 14.60 -3.07
N LEU A 346 -30.02 15.07 -1.93
CA LEU A 346 -30.02 16.47 -1.54
C LEU A 346 -29.07 17.32 -2.39
N ALA A 347 -27.84 16.84 -2.65
CA ALA A 347 -26.90 17.56 -3.51
C ALA A 347 -27.41 17.66 -4.96
N LYS A 348 -28.12 16.63 -5.48
CA LYS A 348 -28.73 16.68 -6.81
C LYS A 348 -29.72 17.84 -6.91
N GLU A 349 -30.63 17.95 -5.95
CA GLU A 349 -31.61 19.05 -5.93
C GLU A 349 -30.95 20.43 -5.78
N ASP A 350 -29.95 20.56 -4.91
CA ASP A 350 -29.26 21.82 -4.63
C ASP A 350 -28.45 22.28 -5.87
N LEU A 351 -27.72 21.37 -6.51
CA LEU A 351 -26.98 21.65 -7.74
C LEU A 351 -27.91 22.09 -8.88
N LEU A 352 -29.06 21.44 -9.07
CA LEU A 352 -30.04 21.83 -10.10
C LEU A 352 -30.69 23.21 -9.82
N LYS A 353 -30.62 23.72 -8.58
CA LYS A 353 -31.04 25.08 -8.19
C LYS A 353 -29.90 26.10 -8.34
N LEU A 354 -28.64 25.69 -8.13
CA LEU A 354 -27.45 26.56 -8.19
C LEU A 354 -26.88 26.76 -9.61
N ILE A 355 -27.00 25.75 -10.48
CA ILE A 355 -26.49 25.69 -11.86
C ILE A 355 -26.90 26.89 -12.76
N PRO A 356 -28.15 27.38 -12.75
CA PRO A 356 -28.59 28.48 -13.62
C PRO A 356 -27.72 29.74 -13.48
N GLY A 357 -27.39 30.37 -14.61
CA GLY A 357 -26.56 31.58 -14.68
C GLY A 357 -25.06 31.36 -14.45
N CYS A 358 -24.58 30.14 -14.22
CA CYS A 358 -23.15 29.85 -14.12
C CYS A 358 -22.47 29.87 -15.50
N SER A 359 -21.27 30.44 -15.60
CA SER A 359 -20.45 30.45 -16.82
C SER A 359 -19.48 29.26 -16.91
N ALA A 360 -19.19 28.60 -15.79
CA ALA A 360 -18.45 27.34 -15.73
C ALA A 360 -18.90 26.47 -14.55
N LEU A 361 -18.74 25.15 -14.70
CA LEU A 361 -18.98 24.15 -13.65
C LEU A 361 -17.66 23.46 -13.29
N VAL A 362 -17.25 23.50 -12.03
CA VAL A 362 -16.17 22.66 -11.47
C VAL A 362 -16.82 21.41 -10.90
N TRP A 363 -16.60 20.27 -11.55
CA TRP A 363 -17.42 19.07 -11.38
C TRP A 363 -16.65 17.91 -10.73
N SER A 364 -16.87 17.72 -9.44
CA SER A 364 -16.40 16.57 -8.66
C SER A 364 -17.56 15.71 -8.14
N SER A 365 -18.72 15.78 -8.81
CA SER A 365 -19.91 14.98 -8.47
C SER A 365 -19.95 13.66 -9.23
N ASN A 366 -20.47 12.61 -8.59
CA ASN A 366 -20.85 11.36 -9.27
C ASN A 366 -22.15 11.51 -10.07
N LEU A 367 -22.86 12.64 -9.97
CA LEU A 367 -24.00 12.94 -10.84
C LEU A 367 -23.51 13.17 -12.29
N PRO A 368 -24.11 12.51 -13.29
CA PRO A 368 -23.72 12.67 -14.69
C PRO A 368 -24.11 14.05 -15.23
N ILE A 369 -23.27 14.61 -16.11
CA ILE A 369 -23.59 15.79 -16.93
C ILE A 369 -24.50 15.33 -18.07
N THR A 370 -25.80 15.34 -17.81
CA THR A 370 -26.85 14.94 -18.76
C THR A 370 -27.31 16.12 -19.62
N LYS A 371 -28.08 15.82 -20.68
CA LYS A 371 -28.80 16.82 -21.46
C LYS A 371 -29.66 17.75 -20.58
N GLU A 372 -30.43 17.19 -19.65
CA GLU A 372 -31.30 17.94 -18.72
C GLU A 372 -30.50 18.95 -17.88
N LEU A 373 -29.33 18.53 -17.39
CA LEU A 373 -28.43 19.37 -16.59
C LEU A 373 -27.87 20.53 -17.44
N LEU A 374 -27.48 20.26 -18.69
CA LEU A 374 -27.00 21.27 -19.63
C LEU A 374 -28.11 22.20 -20.14
N ASP A 375 -29.36 21.72 -20.24
CA ASP A 375 -30.53 22.55 -20.53
C ASP A 375 -30.83 23.53 -19.38
N LYS A 376 -30.74 23.06 -18.12
CA LYS A 376 -30.86 23.92 -16.92
C LYS A 376 -29.68 24.87 -16.73
N ALA A 377 -28.50 24.53 -17.23
CA ALA A 377 -27.35 25.42 -17.20
C ALA A 377 -27.56 26.66 -18.08
N GLY A 378 -28.10 26.47 -19.29
CA GLY A 378 -28.36 27.56 -20.23
C GLY A 378 -27.14 27.99 -21.06
N PRO A 379 -27.33 28.89 -22.04
CA PRO A 379 -26.36 29.14 -23.11
C PRO A 379 -25.09 29.90 -22.68
N GLN A 380 -25.04 30.45 -21.46
CA GLN A 380 -23.86 31.15 -20.94
C GLN A 380 -22.79 30.20 -20.34
N LEU A 381 -23.06 28.90 -20.23
CA LEU A 381 -22.08 27.90 -19.78
C LEU A 381 -21.02 27.68 -20.88
N LYS A 382 -19.74 27.89 -20.55
CA LYS A 382 -18.60 27.80 -21.48
C LYS A 382 -17.66 26.61 -21.22
N LEU A 383 -17.63 26.08 -20.00
CA LEU A 383 -16.72 25.02 -19.58
C LEU A 383 -17.33 24.12 -18.50
N VAL A 384 -17.17 22.82 -18.67
CA VAL A 384 -17.16 21.85 -17.56
C VAL A 384 -15.70 21.48 -17.26
N ALA A 385 -15.28 21.65 -16.01
CA ALA A 385 -13.95 21.30 -15.52
C ALA A 385 -14.09 20.18 -14.48
N THR A 386 -13.96 18.91 -14.90
CA THR A 386 -14.11 17.80 -13.97
C THR A 386 -12.83 17.55 -13.17
N VAL A 387 -13.00 17.34 -11.86
CA VAL A 387 -11.92 17.14 -10.89
C VAL A 387 -11.57 15.65 -10.83
N SER A 388 -11.32 15.06 -11.99
CA SER A 388 -11.09 13.62 -12.19
C SER A 388 -10.26 13.36 -13.46
N ALA A 389 -9.64 12.18 -13.59
CA ALA A 389 -8.97 11.80 -14.83
C ALA A 389 -9.96 11.25 -15.89
N GLY A 390 -10.80 10.27 -15.50
CA GLY A 390 -11.81 9.68 -16.38
C GLY A 390 -13.13 10.45 -16.35
N TYR A 391 -13.58 10.87 -17.54
CA TYR A 391 -14.74 11.75 -17.77
C TYR A 391 -15.99 11.01 -18.30
N ASN A 392 -16.11 9.71 -18.00
CA ASN A 392 -17.19 8.83 -18.48
C ASN A 392 -18.61 9.21 -17.97
N HIS A 393 -18.69 10.14 -17.00
CA HIS A 393 -19.90 10.75 -16.48
C HIS A 393 -20.33 12.02 -17.25
N CYS A 394 -19.60 12.42 -18.30
CA CYS A 394 -19.92 13.59 -19.12
C CYS A 394 -20.49 13.18 -20.49
N ASN A 395 -21.67 13.68 -20.85
CA ASN A 395 -22.19 13.50 -22.21
C ASN A 395 -21.38 14.35 -23.21
N LEU A 396 -20.45 13.71 -23.91
CA LEU A 396 -19.50 14.39 -24.80
C LEU A 396 -20.18 14.97 -26.05
N ASP A 397 -21.21 14.30 -26.57
CA ASP A 397 -21.90 14.73 -27.79
C ASP A 397 -22.77 15.98 -27.54
N GLU A 398 -23.46 16.05 -26.39
CA GLU A 398 -24.18 17.26 -25.95
C GLU A 398 -23.22 18.43 -25.67
N LEU A 399 -22.06 18.17 -25.05
CA LEU A 399 -21.03 19.20 -24.83
C LEU A 399 -20.49 19.72 -26.18
N ARG A 400 -20.19 18.82 -27.13
CA ARG A 400 -19.73 19.17 -28.48
C ARG A 400 -20.79 19.98 -29.24
N ALA A 401 -22.04 19.52 -29.26
CA ALA A 401 -23.15 20.17 -29.97
C ALA A 401 -23.45 21.59 -29.44
N ARG A 402 -23.23 21.83 -28.15
CA ARG A 402 -23.41 23.14 -27.49
C ARG A 402 -22.16 24.03 -27.51
N GLY A 403 -21.03 23.55 -28.03
CA GLY A 403 -19.75 24.26 -27.99
C GLY A 403 -19.16 24.42 -26.57
N ILE A 404 -19.67 23.67 -25.59
CA ILE A 404 -19.24 23.73 -24.20
C ILE A 404 -17.94 22.95 -24.07
N LYS A 405 -16.85 23.62 -23.66
CA LYS A 405 -15.55 22.97 -23.50
C LYS A 405 -15.59 21.98 -22.34
N LEU A 406 -14.73 20.97 -22.40
CA LEU A 406 -14.48 20.03 -21.31
C LEU A 406 -12.98 20.04 -20.94
N SER A 407 -12.69 20.00 -19.65
CA SER A 407 -11.34 19.78 -19.12
C SER A 407 -11.37 18.79 -17.95
N ASN A 408 -10.27 18.07 -17.76
CA ASN A 408 -10.10 17.04 -16.73
C ASN A 408 -8.76 17.22 -15.99
N THR A 409 -8.45 16.36 -15.00
CA THR A 409 -7.20 16.42 -14.20
C THR A 409 -6.29 15.19 -14.42
N PRO A 410 -5.81 14.93 -15.66
CA PRO A 410 -4.90 13.84 -15.95
C PRO A 410 -3.51 14.11 -15.34
N ASN A 411 -2.72 13.05 -15.19
CA ASN A 411 -1.32 13.04 -14.75
C ASN A 411 -1.05 13.51 -13.31
N VAL A 412 -1.67 14.59 -12.82
CA VAL A 412 -1.48 15.11 -11.45
C VAL A 412 -1.82 14.09 -10.35
N LEU A 413 -2.74 13.17 -10.64
CA LEU A 413 -3.14 12.08 -9.76
C LEU A 413 -2.48 10.72 -10.07
N ALA A 414 -1.72 10.62 -11.16
CA ALA A 414 -1.10 9.36 -11.56
C ALA A 414 -0.10 8.80 -10.53
N PRO A 415 0.73 9.60 -9.82
CA PRO A 415 1.60 9.10 -8.75
C PRO A 415 0.81 8.41 -7.62
N ALA A 416 -0.22 9.07 -7.10
CA ALA A 416 -1.00 8.57 -5.97
C ALA A 416 -1.88 7.36 -6.33
N VAL A 417 -2.46 7.32 -7.55
CA VAL A 417 -3.19 6.14 -8.04
C VAL A 417 -2.22 4.97 -8.26
N ALA A 418 -1.00 5.22 -8.72
CA ALA A 418 0.01 4.18 -8.89
C ALA A 418 0.54 3.63 -7.55
N GLU A 419 0.60 4.44 -6.47
CA GLU A 419 0.80 3.93 -5.10
C GLU A 419 -0.32 2.98 -4.67
N ILE A 420 -1.57 3.30 -4.96
CA ILE A 420 -2.70 2.41 -4.64
C ILE A 420 -2.69 1.15 -5.51
N ALA A 421 -2.32 1.23 -6.79
CA ALA A 421 -2.15 0.04 -7.63
C ALA A 421 -1.06 -0.90 -7.08
N VAL A 422 0.08 -0.37 -6.61
CA VAL A 422 1.13 -1.18 -5.95
C VAL A 422 0.66 -1.71 -4.60
N GLY A 423 -0.09 -0.92 -3.82
CA GLY A 423 -0.72 -1.36 -2.57
C GLY A 423 -1.73 -2.50 -2.78
N LEU A 424 -2.48 -2.48 -3.88
CA LEU A 424 -3.42 -3.54 -4.28
C LEU A 424 -2.70 -4.80 -4.77
N ILE A 425 -1.63 -4.65 -5.57
CA ILE A 425 -0.75 -5.75 -5.97
C ILE A 425 -0.23 -6.48 -4.73
N LEU A 426 0.37 -5.75 -3.79
CA LEU A 426 0.93 -6.32 -2.56
C LEU A 426 -0.16 -6.90 -1.65
N GLY A 427 -1.27 -6.19 -1.46
CA GLY A 427 -2.36 -6.64 -0.59
C GLY A 427 -3.07 -7.90 -1.08
N ALA A 428 -3.28 -8.04 -2.40
CA ALA A 428 -3.81 -9.27 -3.00
C ALA A 428 -2.78 -10.42 -2.98
N ALA A 429 -1.53 -10.16 -3.39
CA ALA A 429 -0.46 -11.18 -3.41
C ALA A 429 -0.17 -11.74 -2.02
N ARG A 430 -0.15 -10.87 -0.99
CA ARG A 430 0.19 -11.19 0.40
C ARG A 430 -1.04 -11.38 1.30
N ARG A 431 -2.22 -11.60 0.71
CA ARG A 431 -3.47 -12.02 1.39
C ARG A 431 -3.84 -11.10 2.57
N PHE A 432 -3.75 -9.78 2.39
CA PHE A 432 -3.95 -8.81 3.48
C PHE A 432 -5.34 -8.92 4.13
N THR A 433 -6.41 -9.14 3.36
CA THR A 433 -7.78 -9.35 3.88
C THR A 433 -7.81 -10.52 4.87
N GLU A 434 -7.43 -11.71 4.40
CA GLU A 434 -7.45 -12.95 5.19
C GLU A 434 -6.56 -12.88 6.44
N ASN A 435 -5.39 -12.23 6.35
CA ASN A 435 -4.49 -12.03 7.48
C ASN A 435 -5.06 -11.04 8.51
N LEU A 436 -5.64 -9.93 8.06
CA LEU A 436 -6.25 -8.93 8.94
C LEU A 436 -7.46 -9.52 9.67
N ASP A 437 -8.25 -10.36 9.01
CA ASP A 437 -9.42 -11.04 9.61
C ASP A 437 -9.05 -12.16 10.58
N GLN A 438 -7.92 -12.84 10.37
CA GLN A 438 -7.32 -13.73 11.37
C GLN A 438 -6.92 -12.95 12.64
N VAL A 439 -6.15 -11.86 12.48
CA VAL A 439 -5.72 -10.99 13.59
C VAL A 439 -6.92 -10.42 14.37
N ARG A 440 -7.96 -9.92 13.68
CA ARG A 440 -9.20 -9.43 14.30
C ARG A 440 -9.96 -10.48 15.08
N ARG A 441 -10.02 -11.72 14.59
CA ARG A 441 -10.69 -12.82 15.30
C ARG A 441 -9.89 -13.27 16.52
N GLY A 442 -8.56 -13.11 16.48
CA GLY A 442 -7.60 -13.65 17.46
C GLY A 442 -7.00 -14.98 17.00
N GLU A 443 -7.28 -15.38 15.75
CA GLU A 443 -6.84 -16.62 15.12
C GLU A 443 -5.50 -16.42 14.41
N TRP A 444 -4.49 -15.95 15.15
CA TRP A 444 -3.16 -15.65 14.59
C TRP A 444 -2.40 -16.96 14.29
N GLU A 445 -2.52 -17.48 13.07
CA GLU A 445 -1.71 -18.61 12.62
C GLU A 445 -0.21 -18.23 12.52
N ILE A 446 0.66 -19.04 13.13
CA ILE A 446 2.12 -18.83 13.12
C ILE A 446 2.82 -20.12 12.67
N GLY A 447 3.32 -20.14 11.44
CA GLY A 447 4.09 -21.26 10.89
C GLY A 447 4.71 -20.89 9.54
N PHE A 448 5.80 -21.55 9.16
CA PHE A 448 6.52 -21.21 7.93
C PHE A 448 5.75 -21.60 6.64
N ASP A 449 4.81 -22.52 6.76
CA ASP A 449 3.86 -22.96 5.73
C ASP A 449 2.52 -22.18 5.76
N LYS A 450 2.32 -21.30 6.75
CA LYS A 450 1.06 -20.57 6.95
C LYS A 450 1.03 -19.24 6.21
N VAL A 451 -0.19 -18.82 5.85
CA VAL A 451 -0.53 -17.54 5.18
C VAL A 451 0.34 -17.14 3.99
N LEU A 452 1.01 -18.11 3.34
CA LEU A 452 1.90 -17.90 2.20
C LEU A 452 1.22 -17.12 1.07
N GLY A 453 1.97 -16.15 0.52
CA GLY A 453 1.56 -15.29 -0.58
C GLY A 453 2.39 -15.50 -1.85
N GLN A 454 2.23 -14.61 -2.82
CA GLN A 454 3.09 -14.54 -4.02
C GLN A 454 4.15 -13.44 -3.90
N ASP A 455 5.28 -13.65 -4.57
CA ASP A 455 6.31 -12.62 -4.81
C ASP A 455 5.94 -11.75 -6.03
N VAL A 456 6.32 -10.47 -5.99
CA VAL A 456 6.33 -9.58 -7.17
C VAL A 456 7.65 -9.71 -7.94
N ARG A 457 8.74 -10.03 -7.22
CA ARG A 457 10.05 -10.40 -7.77
C ARG A 457 9.92 -11.60 -8.73
N GLY A 458 10.53 -11.51 -9.90
CA GLY A 458 10.49 -12.58 -10.90
C GLY A 458 9.12 -12.78 -11.58
N SER A 459 8.18 -11.84 -11.41
CA SER A 459 6.87 -11.91 -12.07
C SER A 459 6.87 -11.21 -13.43
N THR A 460 5.89 -11.54 -14.26
CA THR A 460 5.51 -10.73 -15.43
C THR A 460 4.31 -9.83 -15.09
N VAL A 461 4.48 -8.51 -15.22
CA VAL A 461 3.44 -7.52 -14.93
C VAL A 461 2.87 -6.95 -16.23
N GLY A 462 1.58 -7.18 -16.46
CA GLY A 462 0.81 -6.68 -17.59
C GLY A 462 0.04 -5.40 -17.25
N ILE A 463 0.27 -4.33 -18.00
CA ILE A 463 -0.44 -3.05 -17.86
C ILE A 463 -1.45 -2.87 -19.00
N VAL A 464 -2.75 -2.95 -18.69
CA VAL A 464 -3.82 -2.62 -19.64
C VAL A 464 -3.98 -1.10 -19.66
N GLY A 465 -3.45 -0.45 -20.68
CA GLY A 465 -3.46 1.01 -20.85
C GLY A 465 -2.24 1.72 -20.26
N LEU A 466 -1.14 1.79 -21.03
CA LEU A 466 0.08 2.55 -20.66
C LEU A 466 -0.07 4.08 -20.84
N GLY A 467 -1.12 4.65 -20.24
CA GLY A 467 -1.26 6.09 -20.00
C GLY A 467 -0.49 6.54 -18.75
N GLY A 468 -0.66 7.80 -18.31
CA GLY A 468 0.11 8.35 -17.19
C GLY A 468 0.06 7.52 -15.89
N ILE A 469 -1.09 6.91 -15.57
CA ILE A 469 -1.23 5.98 -14.43
C ILE A 469 -0.39 4.72 -14.68
N GLY A 470 -0.57 4.02 -15.80
CA GLY A 470 0.20 2.81 -16.15
C GLY A 470 1.72 3.05 -16.18
N GLN A 471 2.16 4.19 -16.70
CA GLN A 471 3.57 4.59 -16.70
C GLN A 471 4.10 4.83 -15.27
N ALA A 472 3.31 5.47 -14.41
CA ALA A 472 3.64 5.68 -13.00
C ALA A 472 3.67 4.37 -12.19
N VAL A 473 2.87 3.37 -12.56
CA VAL A 473 2.91 2.01 -12.00
C VAL A 473 4.21 1.30 -12.37
N VAL A 474 4.58 1.26 -13.66
CA VAL A 474 5.86 0.64 -14.09
C VAL A 474 7.06 1.32 -13.41
N LYS A 475 7.08 2.65 -13.33
CA LYS A 475 8.13 3.40 -12.61
C LYS A 475 8.30 2.96 -11.14
N ARG A 476 7.19 2.68 -10.44
CA ARG A 476 7.22 2.21 -9.04
C ARG A 476 7.65 0.75 -8.93
N LEU A 477 7.11 -0.11 -9.80
CA LEU A 477 7.42 -1.55 -9.81
C LEU A 477 8.84 -1.88 -10.29
N ALA A 478 9.52 -0.98 -10.98
CA ALA A 478 10.94 -1.15 -11.36
C ALA A 478 11.88 -1.39 -10.16
N GLY A 479 11.47 -1.01 -8.94
CA GLY A 479 12.21 -1.31 -7.70
C GLY A 479 11.92 -2.69 -7.07
N PHE A 480 11.00 -3.47 -7.62
CA PHE A 480 10.47 -4.73 -7.06
C PHE A 480 10.95 -5.99 -7.79
N GLU A 481 12.03 -5.89 -8.59
CA GLU A 481 12.69 -7.04 -9.24
C GLU A 481 11.75 -7.84 -10.17
N VAL A 482 10.76 -7.17 -10.78
CA VAL A 482 9.90 -7.69 -11.85
C VAL A 482 10.75 -8.17 -13.03
N GLU A 483 10.50 -9.39 -13.53
CA GLU A 483 11.26 -9.94 -14.67
C GLU A 483 10.88 -9.24 -15.97
N LYS A 484 9.58 -9.04 -16.20
CA LYS A 484 9.06 -8.52 -17.47
C LYS A 484 7.88 -7.57 -17.27
N PHE A 485 7.96 -6.39 -17.89
CA PHE A 485 6.80 -5.51 -18.08
C PHE A 485 6.25 -5.69 -19.49
N VAL A 486 4.93 -5.88 -19.59
CA VAL A 486 4.20 -5.92 -20.86
C VAL A 486 2.99 -5.00 -20.80
N TYR A 487 2.53 -4.48 -21.92
CA TYR A 487 1.34 -3.61 -21.94
C TYR A 487 0.52 -3.74 -23.23
N SER A 488 -0.77 -3.46 -23.10
CA SER A 488 -1.72 -3.46 -24.22
C SER A 488 -2.45 -2.11 -24.35
N GLY A 489 -3.04 -1.89 -25.52
CA GLY A 489 -3.81 -0.70 -25.88
C GLY A 489 -3.86 -0.48 -27.39
N HIS A 490 -4.53 0.59 -27.83
CA HIS A 490 -4.79 0.89 -29.24
C HIS A 490 -3.55 0.99 -30.17
N ARG A 491 -2.37 1.31 -29.61
CA ARG A 491 -1.09 1.39 -30.34
C ARG A 491 0.09 1.42 -29.37
N GLU A 492 1.26 1.12 -29.91
CA GLU A 492 2.55 1.31 -29.23
C GLU A 492 2.75 2.77 -28.76
N LYS A 493 3.46 2.90 -27.64
CA LYS A 493 3.78 4.11 -26.91
C LYS A 493 5.30 4.35 -26.92
N PRO A 494 5.81 5.45 -27.50
CA PRO A 494 7.24 5.78 -27.44
C PRO A 494 7.83 5.78 -26.03
N GLU A 495 7.00 6.11 -25.03
CA GLU A 495 7.34 6.13 -23.61
C GLU A 495 7.68 4.73 -23.05
N ALA A 496 7.14 3.66 -23.64
CA ALA A 496 7.31 2.29 -23.16
C ALA A 496 8.76 1.80 -23.21
N LYS A 497 9.52 2.24 -24.23
CA LYS A 497 10.94 1.89 -24.38
C LYS A 497 11.79 2.43 -23.23
N ALA A 498 11.45 3.59 -22.68
CA ALA A 498 12.14 4.16 -21.52
C ALA A 498 11.73 3.50 -20.19
N LEU A 499 10.63 2.74 -20.19
CA LEU A 499 10.09 2.01 -19.05
C LEU A 499 10.40 0.50 -19.08
N GLY A 500 11.04 0.00 -20.15
CA GLY A 500 11.31 -1.43 -20.35
C GLY A 500 10.05 -2.28 -20.60
N ALA A 501 8.95 -1.67 -21.06
CA ALA A 501 7.67 -2.35 -21.26
C ALA A 501 7.44 -2.77 -22.72
N GLU A 502 7.15 -4.04 -22.97
CA GLU A 502 6.89 -4.61 -24.30
C GLU A 502 5.42 -4.40 -24.72
N PHE A 503 5.18 -3.94 -25.96
CA PHE A 503 3.83 -3.81 -26.50
C PHE A 503 3.31 -5.15 -27.03
N VAL A 504 2.15 -5.58 -26.53
CA VAL A 504 1.56 -6.89 -26.85
C VAL A 504 0.05 -6.79 -27.05
N THR A 505 -0.53 -7.80 -27.70
CA THR A 505 -2.01 -7.93 -27.75
C THR A 505 -2.59 -8.19 -26.35
N GLN A 506 -3.87 -7.89 -26.15
CA GLN A 506 -4.54 -8.15 -24.87
C GLN A 506 -4.51 -9.64 -24.51
N ASP A 507 -4.71 -10.55 -25.46
CA ASP A 507 -4.67 -12.00 -25.22
C ASP A 507 -3.27 -12.48 -24.80
N GLN A 508 -2.20 -11.97 -25.44
CA GLN A 508 -0.83 -12.24 -25.00
C GLN A 508 -0.57 -11.69 -23.58
N LEU A 509 -1.07 -10.50 -23.25
CA LEU A 509 -0.95 -9.93 -21.90
C LEU A 509 -1.64 -10.82 -20.87
N LEU A 510 -2.89 -11.21 -21.11
CA LEU A 510 -3.65 -12.08 -20.20
C LEU A 510 -2.95 -13.42 -19.95
N ALA A 511 -2.43 -14.05 -21.00
CA ALA A 511 -1.79 -15.37 -20.90
C ALA A 511 -0.40 -15.33 -20.24
N GLN A 512 0.38 -14.28 -20.45
CA GLN A 512 1.78 -14.23 -19.98
C GLN A 512 1.96 -13.54 -18.61
N SER A 513 0.99 -12.76 -18.14
CA SER A 513 1.10 -11.98 -16.90
C SER A 513 0.68 -12.75 -15.63
N ASP A 514 1.42 -12.50 -14.55
CA ASP A 514 1.09 -12.91 -13.18
C ASP A 514 0.32 -11.79 -12.46
N PHE A 515 0.58 -10.53 -12.82
CA PHE A 515 -0.14 -9.36 -12.33
C PHE A 515 -0.73 -8.58 -13.51
N ILE A 516 -2.02 -8.29 -13.48
CA ILE A 516 -2.75 -7.64 -14.58
C ILE A 516 -3.40 -6.35 -14.07
N VAL A 517 -2.80 -5.20 -14.38
CA VAL A 517 -3.21 -3.88 -13.87
C VAL A 517 -4.05 -3.13 -14.89
N LEU A 518 -5.29 -2.80 -14.54
CA LEU A 518 -6.21 -2.01 -15.36
C LEU A 518 -6.01 -0.51 -15.07
N ALA A 519 -5.36 0.19 -16.02
CA ALA A 519 -5.06 1.62 -15.98
C ALA A 519 -5.68 2.38 -17.18
N VAL A 520 -6.76 1.82 -17.74
CA VAL A 520 -7.46 2.27 -18.95
C VAL A 520 -8.76 3.03 -18.59
N PRO A 521 -9.20 4.05 -19.35
CA PRO A 521 -10.51 4.65 -19.14
C PRO A 521 -11.66 3.69 -19.49
N LEU A 522 -12.82 3.89 -18.85
CA LEU A 522 -14.07 3.24 -19.25
C LEU A 522 -14.65 3.91 -20.51
N THR A 523 -14.97 3.08 -21.49
CA THR A 523 -15.52 3.39 -22.81
C THR A 523 -16.47 2.25 -23.22
N ASN A 524 -17.13 2.33 -24.37
CA ASN A 524 -17.97 1.22 -24.85
C ASN A 524 -17.12 -0.02 -25.18
N GLU A 525 -15.89 0.21 -25.64
CA GLU A 525 -14.91 -0.78 -26.08
C GLU A 525 -14.18 -1.44 -24.90
N THR A 526 -14.09 -0.76 -23.76
CA THR A 526 -13.43 -1.26 -22.53
C THR A 526 -14.40 -1.73 -21.45
N LYS A 527 -15.71 -1.56 -21.63
CA LYS A 527 -16.71 -2.07 -20.68
C LYS A 527 -16.72 -3.60 -20.68
N HIS A 528 -16.61 -4.18 -19.48
CA HIS A 528 -16.47 -5.61 -19.23
C HIS A 528 -15.36 -6.27 -20.08
N MET A 529 -14.28 -5.53 -20.38
CA MET A 529 -13.13 -6.07 -21.12
C MET A 529 -12.37 -7.14 -20.33
N ILE A 530 -12.57 -7.19 -19.01
CA ILE A 530 -12.31 -8.37 -18.19
C ILE A 530 -13.65 -9.02 -17.84
N ASN A 531 -13.97 -10.08 -18.58
CA ASN A 531 -15.15 -10.94 -18.42
C ASN A 531 -14.74 -12.41 -18.27
N LYS A 532 -15.70 -13.30 -18.05
CA LYS A 532 -15.51 -14.75 -17.87
C LYS A 532 -14.56 -15.38 -18.89
N ASP A 533 -14.69 -15.05 -20.18
CA ASP A 533 -13.87 -15.63 -21.25
C ASP A 533 -12.43 -15.12 -21.20
N THR A 534 -12.23 -13.83 -20.89
CA THR A 534 -10.87 -13.27 -20.71
C THR A 534 -10.20 -13.70 -19.40
N LEU A 535 -10.98 -13.91 -18.33
CA LEU A 535 -10.52 -14.52 -17.07
C LEU A 535 -10.07 -15.97 -17.31
N ALA A 536 -10.64 -16.67 -18.31
CA ALA A 536 -10.22 -18.02 -18.70
C ALA A 536 -8.93 -18.04 -19.55
N LYS A 537 -8.43 -16.88 -20.00
CA LYS A 537 -7.12 -16.74 -20.66
C LYS A 537 -5.98 -16.43 -19.68
N MET A 538 -6.29 -16.16 -18.41
CA MET A 538 -5.29 -15.84 -17.38
C MET A 538 -4.65 -17.11 -16.80
N LYS A 539 -3.44 -16.96 -16.25
CA LYS A 539 -2.82 -18.04 -15.46
C LYS A 539 -3.60 -18.30 -14.17
N SER A 540 -3.57 -19.53 -13.66
CA SER A 540 -4.18 -19.87 -12.36
C SER A 540 -3.55 -19.15 -11.16
N ASN A 541 -2.29 -18.69 -11.29
CA ASN A 541 -1.64 -17.84 -10.29
C ASN A 541 -1.91 -16.33 -10.50
N ALA A 542 -2.63 -15.91 -11.55
CA ALA A 542 -2.75 -14.50 -11.88
C ALA A 542 -3.53 -13.68 -10.84
N ILE A 543 -3.19 -12.39 -10.74
CA ILE A 543 -3.82 -11.40 -9.87
C ILE A 543 -4.28 -10.21 -10.71
N VAL A 544 -5.59 -9.93 -10.68
CA VAL A 544 -6.19 -8.80 -11.41
C VAL A 544 -6.28 -7.59 -10.49
N VAL A 545 -5.74 -6.45 -10.91
CA VAL A 545 -5.75 -5.19 -10.15
C VAL A 545 -6.48 -4.09 -10.94
N ASN A 546 -7.49 -3.45 -10.33
CA ASN A 546 -8.28 -2.41 -10.97
C ASN A 546 -8.17 -1.07 -10.23
N VAL A 547 -7.66 -0.05 -10.94
CA VAL A 547 -7.62 1.35 -10.51
C VAL A 547 -8.25 2.30 -11.55
N GLY A 548 -9.07 1.75 -12.45
CA GLY A 548 -9.75 2.48 -13.52
C GLY A 548 -11.21 2.80 -13.19
N ARG A 549 -12.11 1.84 -13.46
CA ARG A 549 -13.54 1.87 -13.12
C ARG A 549 -14.04 0.44 -12.85
N GLY A 550 -15.07 0.27 -12.02
CA GLY A 550 -15.70 -1.04 -11.76
C GLY A 550 -16.10 -1.77 -13.04
N ASP A 551 -16.88 -1.09 -13.88
CA ASP A 551 -17.36 -1.52 -15.21
C ASP A 551 -16.28 -1.97 -16.23
N LEU A 552 -14.97 -1.89 -15.93
CA LEU A 552 -13.95 -2.59 -16.73
C LEU A 552 -13.99 -4.11 -16.53
N ILE A 553 -14.53 -4.56 -15.38
CA ILE A 553 -14.65 -5.96 -15.00
C ILE A 553 -16.13 -6.34 -14.87
N ASP A 554 -16.54 -7.44 -15.49
CA ASP A 554 -17.75 -8.17 -15.12
C ASP A 554 -17.54 -8.82 -13.74
N GLN A 555 -18.13 -8.23 -12.70
CA GLN A 555 -17.98 -8.69 -11.32
C GLN A 555 -18.62 -10.07 -11.06
N GLU A 556 -19.58 -10.51 -11.88
CA GLU A 556 -20.16 -11.85 -11.74
C GLU A 556 -19.15 -12.90 -12.18
N GLY A 557 -18.53 -12.70 -13.36
CA GLY A 557 -17.40 -13.49 -13.82
C GLY A 557 -16.19 -13.45 -12.86
N LEU A 558 -15.89 -12.29 -12.27
CA LEU A 558 -14.82 -12.16 -11.27
C LEU A 558 -15.11 -12.97 -10.00
N TYR A 559 -16.34 -12.89 -9.47
CA TYR A 559 -16.74 -13.66 -8.28
C TYR A 559 -16.59 -15.17 -8.52
N ASP A 560 -17.07 -15.67 -9.66
CA ASP A 560 -16.94 -17.08 -10.04
C ASP A 560 -15.47 -17.50 -10.19
N ALA A 561 -14.64 -16.68 -10.84
CA ALA A 561 -13.22 -16.97 -11.05
C ALA A 561 -12.40 -16.99 -9.75
N LEU A 562 -12.67 -16.05 -8.82
CA LEU A 562 -12.03 -16.03 -7.50
C LEU A 562 -12.48 -17.18 -6.60
N LYS A 563 -13.78 -17.50 -6.61
CA LYS A 563 -14.39 -18.58 -5.82
C LYS A 563 -13.94 -19.96 -6.26
N SER A 564 -13.81 -20.18 -7.56
CA SER A 564 -13.28 -21.42 -8.15
C SER A 564 -11.75 -21.53 -8.10
N LYS A 565 -11.04 -20.46 -7.72
CA LYS A 565 -9.58 -20.33 -7.81
C LYS A 565 -9.03 -20.50 -9.23
N GLN A 566 -9.84 -20.09 -10.23
CA GLN A 566 -9.43 -19.96 -11.63
C GLN A 566 -8.35 -18.89 -11.80
N ILE A 567 -8.39 -17.84 -10.96
CA ILE A 567 -7.30 -16.91 -10.71
C ILE A 567 -6.99 -16.87 -9.21
N TYR A 568 -5.81 -16.40 -8.83
CA TYR A 568 -5.37 -16.45 -7.43
C TYR A 568 -6.10 -15.43 -6.55
N ALA A 569 -6.10 -14.16 -6.94
CA ALA A 569 -6.67 -13.06 -6.15
C ALA A 569 -7.06 -11.85 -7.01
N ALA A 570 -7.75 -10.88 -6.42
CA ALA A 570 -8.00 -9.57 -7.04
C ALA A 570 -7.75 -8.41 -6.07
N GLY A 571 -7.32 -7.27 -6.62
CA GLY A 571 -7.10 -6.00 -5.92
C GLY A 571 -7.91 -4.87 -6.55
N LEU A 572 -8.95 -4.35 -5.89
CA LEU A 572 -9.86 -3.36 -6.47
C LEU A 572 -9.85 -2.04 -5.68
N ASP A 573 -9.61 -0.90 -6.34
CA ASP A 573 -9.94 0.44 -5.79
C ASP A 573 -11.35 0.90 -6.21
N VAL A 574 -11.96 0.22 -7.17
CA VAL A 574 -13.18 0.64 -7.88
C VAL A 574 -14.10 -0.55 -8.15
N THR A 575 -15.41 -0.34 -8.02
CA THR A 575 -16.43 -1.41 -8.09
C THR A 575 -17.72 -0.92 -8.76
N THR A 576 -18.64 -1.84 -9.07
CA THR A 576 -19.99 -1.53 -9.59
C THR A 576 -21.06 -2.30 -8.80
N PRO A 577 -22.10 -1.63 -8.24
CA PRO A 577 -22.20 -0.19 -8.05
C PRO A 577 -21.15 0.30 -7.04
N GLU A 578 -20.95 1.62 -7.00
CA GLU A 578 -20.04 2.27 -6.05
C GLU A 578 -20.82 3.32 -5.22
N PRO A 579 -20.80 3.27 -3.87
CA PRO A 579 -20.18 2.23 -3.03
C PRO A 579 -20.85 0.86 -3.19
N LEU A 580 -20.09 -0.19 -2.93
CA LEU A 580 -20.54 -1.58 -2.99
C LEU A 580 -21.44 -1.90 -1.77
N PRO A 581 -22.58 -2.60 -1.91
CA PRO A 581 -23.47 -2.92 -0.79
C PRO A 581 -22.79 -3.79 0.27
N LYS A 582 -23.07 -3.54 1.56
CA LYS A 582 -22.43 -4.24 2.69
C LYS A 582 -22.58 -5.77 2.65
N ASP A 583 -23.70 -6.24 2.11
CA ASP A 583 -24.10 -7.63 1.93
C ASP A 583 -23.64 -8.22 0.58
N HIS A 584 -22.90 -7.47 -0.24
CA HIS A 584 -22.51 -7.90 -1.57
C HIS A 584 -21.52 -9.08 -1.53
N LYS A 585 -21.86 -10.14 -2.29
CA LYS A 585 -21.17 -11.45 -2.27
C LYS A 585 -19.64 -11.39 -2.44
N LEU A 586 -19.08 -10.37 -3.10
CA LEU A 586 -17.64 -10.18 -3.22
C LEU A 586 -16.92 -10.11 -1.86
N PHE A 587 -17.55 -9.54 -0.82
CA PHE A 587 -16.99 -9.51 0.54
C PHE A 587 -16.91 -10.88 1.23
N THR A 588 -17.44 -11.95 0.62
CA THR A 588 -17.29 -13.34 1.11
C THR A 588 -16.00 -14.02 0.64
N LEU A 589 -15.17 -13.35 -0.18
CA LEU A 589 -13.98 -13.92 -0.81
C LEU A 589 -12.69 -13.49 -0.08
N PRO A 590 -11.96 -14.41 0.60
CA PRO A 590 -10.72 -14.05 1.31
C PRO A 590 -9.56 -13.66 0.38
N ASN A 591 -9.65 -14.03 -0.90
CA ASN A 591 -8.72 -13.66 -1.96
C ASN A 591 -9.13 -12.38 -2.73
N LEU A 592 -10.04 -11.57 -2.18
CA LEU A 592 -10.31 -10.21 -2.63
C LEU A 592 -9.70 -9.21 -1.64
N PHE A 593 -8.87 -8.29 -2.13
CA PHE A 593 -8.46 -7.09 -1.41
C PHE A 593 -9.10 -5.88 -2.09
N VAL A 594 -9.82 -5.05 -1.33
CA VAL A 594 -10.68 -3.98 -1.88
C VAL A 594 -10.55 -2.71 -1.05
N LEU A 595 -10.49 -1.57 -1.75
CA LEU A 595 -10.27 -0.24 -1.19
C LEU A 595 -11.36 0.74 -1.68
N PRO A 596 -11.73 1.76 -0.88
CA PRO A 596 -12.87 2.63 -1.17
C PRO A 596 -12.54 3.83 -2.09
N HIS A 597 -12.08 3.57 -3.32
CA HIS A 597 -11.72 4.58 -4.35
C HIS A 597 -10.74 5.66 -3.86
N ILE A 598 -9.71 5.22 -3.14
CA ILE A 598 -8.73 6.09 -2.48
C ILE A 598 -7.51 6.42 -3.36
N GLY A 599 -7.48 5.97 -4.62
CA GLY A 599 -6.42 6.22 -5.60
C GLY A 599 -5.79 7.62 -5.51
N SER A 600 -6.61 8.67 -5.69
CA SER A 600 -6.17 10.06 -5.64
C SER A 600 -6.25 10.73 -4.25
N ALA A 601 -6.51 9.98 -3.17
CA ALA A 601 -6.74 10.51 -1.82
C ALA A 601 -5.42 10.80 -1.05
N THR A 602 -4.73 11.87 -1.44
CA THR A 602 -3.71 12.55 -0.61
C THR A 602 -3.97 14.05 -0.57
N VAL A 603 -3.44 14.74 0.46
CA VAL A 603 -3.55 16.21 0.60
C VAL A 603 -3.08 16.90 -0.67
N ARG A 604 -1.87 16.59 -1.15
CA ARG A 604 -1.28 17.24 -2.31
C ARG A 604 -2.04 16.89 -3.59
N THR A 605 -2.31 15.61 -3.85
CA THR A 605 -2.98 15.18 -5.08
C THR A 605 -4.35 15.86 -5.24
N ARG A 606 -5.17 15.88 -4.20
CA ARG A 606 -6.47 16.56 -4.25
C ARG A 606 -6.29 18.07 -4.42
N SER A 607 -5.33 18.69 -3.70
CA SER A 607 -5.04 20.13 -3.83
C SER A 607 -4.59 20.53 -5.24
N ASP A 608 -3.73 19.74 -5.87
CA ASP A 608 -3.18 19.95 -7.21
C ASP A 608 -4.26 19.72 -8.29
N MET A 609 -5.12 18.70 -8.12
CA MET A 609 -6.32 18.51 -8.94
C MET A 609 -7.27 19.72 -8.84
N GLY A 610 -7.50 20.25 -7.64
CA GLY A 610 -8.36 21.41 -7.41
C GLY A 610 -7.82 22.68 -8.07
N VAL A 611 -6.52 22.94 -7.93
CA VAL A 611 -5.84 24.07 -8.57
C VAL A 611 -5.82 23.94 -10.10
N LEU A 612 -5.59 22.74 -10.64
CA LEU A 612 -5.65 22.49 -12.08
C LEU A 612 -7.06 22.71 -12.65
N ALA A 613 -8.11 22.23 -11.97
CA ALA A 613 -9.49 22.48 -12.37
C ALA A 613 -9.82 23.98 -12.34
N ALA A 614 -9.42 24.68 -11.26
CA ALA A 614 -9.62 26.12 -11.12
C ALA A 614 -8.90 26.94 -12.22
N ASN A 615 -7.63 26.61 -12.53
CA ASN A 615 -6.86 27.28 -13.57
C ASN A 615 -7.43 27.04 -14.98
N ASN A 616 -8.02 25.87 -15.25
CA ASN A 616 -8.76 25.64 -16.50
C ASN A 616 -10.00 26.57 -16.61
N VAL A 617 -10.72 26.79 -15.51
CA VAL A 617 -11.84 27.77 -15.46
C VAL A 617 -11.34 29.20 -15.68
N VAL A 618 -10.30 29.62 -14.96
CA VAL A 618 -9.67 30.94 -15.15
C VAL A 618 -9.28 31.14 -16.61
N ASN A 619 -8.60 30.17 -17.23
CA ASN A 619 -8.19 30.30 -18.63
C ASN A 619 -9.40 30.38 -19.58
N ALA A 620 -10.36 29.47 -19.49
CA ALA A 620 -11.50 29.44 -20.41
C ALA A 620 -12.38 30.71 -20.34
N LEU A 621 -12.52 31.29 -19.15
CA LEU A 621 -13.31 32.51 -18.95
C LEU A 621 -12.52 33.80 -19.22
N THR A 622 -11.17 33.78 -19.18
CA THR A 622 -10.29 34.89 -19.58
C THR A 622 -9.79 34.80 -21.02
N GLY A 623 -10.27 33.84 -21.81
CA GLY A 623 -9.93 33.69 -23.24
C GLY A 623 -8.61 32.97 -23.53
N LYS A 624 -7.92 32.45 -22.51
CA LYS A 624 -6.67 31.67 -22.66
C LYS A 624 -6.96 30.20 -23.03
N PRO A 625 -6.00 29.47 -23.62
CA PRO A 625 -6.12 28.03 -23.84
C PRO A 625 -6.32 27.24 -22.53
N LEU A 626 -7.08 26.15 -22.59
CA LEU A 626 -7.16 25.19 -21.48
C LEU A 626 -5.79 24.52 -21.27
N ILE A 627 -5.47 24.20 -20.01
CA ILE A 627 -4.24 23.48 -19.63
C ILE A 627 -4.40 21.98 -19.93
N THR A 628 -5.58 21.44 -19.64
CA THR A 628 -5.91 20.02 -19.82
C THR A 628 -7.29 19.86 -20.50
N PRO A 629 -7.42 20.29 -21.78
CA PRO A 629 -8.64 20.07 -22.55
C PRO A 629 -8.87 18.59 -22.82
N VAL A 630 -10.11 18.14 -22.65
CA VAL A 630 -10.59 16.89 -23.25
C VAL A 630 -10.96 17.19 -24.70
N LYS A 631 -10.50 16.38 -25.64
CA LYS A 631 -10.94 16.46 -27.03
C LYS A 631 -12.35 15.87 -27.13
N LEU A 632 -13.32 16.75 -27.40
CA LEU A 632 -14.70 16.40 -27.76
C LEU A 632 -14.77 16.00 -29.24
#